data_AF-A0A358UYI0-F1
#
_entry.id   AF-A0A358UYI0-F1
#
_cell.length_a   1.000
_cell.length_b   1.000
_cell.length_c   1.000
_cell.angle_alpha   90.00
_cell.angle_beta   90.00
_cell.angle_gamma   90.00
#
_symmetry.space_group_name_H-M   'P 1'
#
loop_
_entity.id
_entity.type
_entity.pdbx_description
1 polymer ?
#
loop_
_entity_poly.entity_id
_entity_poly.type
_entity_poly.pdbx_seq_one_letter_code
_entity_poly.pdbx_strand_id
1 'polypeptide(L)'
;MQCTIDHSLVSEGGFLEQCVIHRCLLSDRCVIRNNSVLRDVFMMGADFMEGKNEREENRRKDIPDIGVGQDCLIERVIIDKGARIGSGVRIRRHENEPDRDGEFYYIRDGITIIPRRAIVPSGSEI
;
A
#
# COMPACT_ATOMS: atom_id res chain seq x y z
N MET A 1 -3.35 19.23 8.93
CA MET A 1 -2.90 17.83 9.05
C MET A 1 -1.79 17.63 8.02
N GLN A 2 -0.63 17.19 8.50
CA GLN A 2 0.65 17.15 7.78
C GLN A 2 1.09 15.69 7.67
N CYS A 3 1.78 15.32 6.59
CA CYS A 3 2.43 14.01 6.53
C CYS A 3 3.70 14.02 7.39
N THR A 4 3.92 12.97 8.18
CA THR A 4 5.16 12.76 8.92
C THR A 4 5.99 11.73 8.19
N ILE A 5 7.20 12.11 7.78
CA ILE A 5 8.13 11.24 7.05
C ILE A 5 9.42 11.18 7.84
N ASP A 6 9.82 9.98 8.24
CA ASP A 6 10.96 9.73 9.10
C ASP A 6 11.79 8.54 8.58
N HIS A 7 13.12 8.68 8.52
CA HIS A 7 14.04 7.65 8.02
C HIS A 7 13.64 7.01 6.67
N SER A 8 13.02 7.78 5.77
CA SER A 8 12.40 7.25 4.55
C SER A 8 12.88 7.99 3.31
N LEU A 9 12.89 7.29 2.17
CA LEU A 9 13.12 7.88 0.86
C LEU A 9 11.79 7.93 0.10
N VAL A 10 11.47 9.10 -0.45
CA VAL A 10 10.28 9.31 -1.26
C VAL A 10 10.69 9.90 -2.60
N SER A 11 10.42 9.17 -3.67
CA SER A 11 10.64 9.62 -5.05
C SER A 11 9.54 10.55 -5.53
N GLU A 12 9.71 11.06 -6.75
CA GLU A 12 8.83 12.04 -7.38
C GLU A 12 7.47 11.47 -7.82
N GLY A 13 6.53 12.39 -8.11
CA GLY A 13 5.23 12.07 -8.70
C GLY A 13 4.25 11.36 -7.77
N GLY A 14 4.60 11.15 -6.50
CA GLY A 14 3.72 10.57 -5.49
C GLY A 14 2.66 11.54 -4.97
N PHE A 15 1.62 10.97 -4.38
CA PHE A 15 0.53 11.70 -3.74
C PHE A 15 0.31 11.15 -2.32
N LEU A 16 0.69 11.95 -1.32
CA LEU A 16 0.63 11.59 0.10
C LEU A 16 -0.34 12.50 0.82
N GLU A 17 -1.34 11.92 1.49
CA GLU A 17 -2.35 12.66 2.24
C GLU A 17 -2.33 12.23 3.71
N GLN A 18 -2.03 13.16 4.63
CA GLN A 18 -2.18 12.99 6.08
C GLN A 18 -1.71 11.62 6.62
N CYS A 19 -0.52 11.19 6.21
CA CYS A 19 0.00 9.85 6.48
C CYS A 19 1.28 9.88 7.33
N VAL A 20 1.61 8.73 7.93
CA VAL A 20 2.87 8.52 8.67
C VAL A 20 3.71 7.48 7.93
N ILE A 21 4.91 7.89 7.52
CA ILE A 21 5.85 7.08 6.75
C ILE A 21 7.14 6.95 7.56
N HIS A 22 7.52 5.71 7.91
CA HIS A 22 8.68 5.46 8.76
C HIS A 22 9.50 4.26 8.27
N ARG A 23 10.80 4.48 7.99
CA ARG A 23 11.69 3.48 7.38
C ARG A 23 11.13 2.86 6.10
N CYS A 24 10.62 3.71 5.21
CA CYS A 24 10.05 3.27 3.94
C CYS A 24 10.90 3.71 2.74
N LEU A 25 10.82 2.93 1.66
CA LEU A 25 11.26 3.32 0.33
C LEU A 25 10.00 3.43 -0.55
N LEU A 26 9.62 4.66 -0.89
CA LEU A 26 8.51 4.95 -1.79
C LEU A 26 9.08 5.38 -3.14
N SER A 27 8.88 4.55 -4.16
CA SER A 27 9.30 4.82 -5.54
C SER A 27 8.33 5.78 -6.26
N ASP A 28 8.37 5.82 -7.59
CA ASP A 28 7.65 6.79 -8.39
C ASP A 28 6.12 6.57 -8.38
N ARG A 29 5.37 7.67 -8.28
CA ARG A 29 3.88 7.66 -8.35
C ARG A 29 3.21 6.81 -7.26
N CYS A 30 3.81 6.74 -6.07
CA CYS A 30 3.16 6.14 -4.91
C CYS A 30 1.96 7.00 -4.47
N VAL A 31 0.82 6.36 -4.22
CA VAL A 31 -0.39 7.02 -3.69
C VAL A 31 -0.69 6.46 -2.31
N ILE A 32 -0.76 7.33 -1.31
CA ILE A 32 -1.09 6.96 0.08
C ILE A 32 -2.13 7.94 0.59
N ARG A 33 -3.31 7.42 0.97
CA ARG A 33 -4.45 8.21 1.42
C ARG A 33 -4.42 8.48 2.92
N ASN A 34 -5.36 9.33 3.35
CA ASN A 34 -5.48 9.85 4.71
C ASN A 34 -5.41 8.77 5.79
N ASN A 35 -4.80 9.14 6.91
CA ASN A 35 -4.70 8.36 8.16
C ASN A 35 -3.98 7.03 8.02
N SER A 36 -3.29 6.78 6.91
CA SER A 36 -2.53 5.55 6.71
C SER A 36 -1.13 5.64 7.31
N VAL A 37 -0.69 4.54 7.91
CA VAL A 37 0.62 4.39 8.55
C VAL A 37 1.38 3.28 7.83
N LEU A 38 2.54 3.62 7.27
CA LEU A 38 3.44 2.67 6.63
C LEU A 38 4.75 2.61 7.41
N ARG A 39 5.18 1.39 7.77
CA ARG A 39 6.42 1.12 8.51
C ARG A 39 7.18 -0.03 7.86
N ASP A 40 8.47 0.16 7.58
CA ASP A 40 9.30 -0.88 6.93
C ASP A 40 8.72 -1.35 5.59
N VAL A 41 8.23 -0.40 4.78
CA VAL A 41 7.57 -0.70 3.51
C VAL A 41 8.46 -0.30 2.34
N PHE A 42 8.60 -1.21 1.38
CA PHE A 42 9.04 -0.87 0.03
C PHE A 42 7.81 -0.85 -0.89
N MET A 43 7.51 0.32 -1.48
CA MET A 43 6.40 0.48 -2.41
C MET A 43 6.92 0.93 -3.77
N MET A 44 6.67 0.13 -4.81
CA MET A 44 7.11 0.40 -6.17
C MET A 44 6.29 1.47 -6.90
N GLY A 45 5.12 1.82 -6.37
CA GLY A 45 4.25 2.86 -6.94
C GLY A 45 3.47 2.40 -8.18
N ALA A 46 3.41 3.22 -9.23
CA ALA A 46 2.52 2.97 -10.37
C ALA A 46 3.08 3.41 -11.73
N ASP A 47 2.64 2.73 -12.79
CA ASP A 47 2.96 3.11 -14.18
C ASP A 47 2.21 4.39 -14.61
N PHE A 48 1.03 4.65 -14.02
CA PHE A 48 0.17 5.80 -14.31
C PHE A 48 -0.65 6.19 -13.07
N MET A 49 -1.16 7.42 -13.06
CA MET A 49 -2.05 7.94 -12.02
C MET A 49 -3.49 7.88 -12.50
N GLU A 50 -4.39 7.36 -11.67
CA GLU A 50 -5.80 7.30 -12.01
C GLU A 50 -6.43 8.71 -11.99
N GLY A 51 -7.13 9.06 -13.06
CA GLY A 51 -7.93 10.27 -13.18
C GLY A 51 -9.26 10.18 -12.44
N LYS A 52 -10.04 11.27 -12.47
CA LYS A 52 -11.34 11.34 -11.79
C LYS A 52 -12.32 10.26 -12.27
N ASN A 53 -12.43 10.07 -13.58
CA ASN A 53 -13.37 9.11 -14.18
C ASN A 53 -13.00 7.66 -13.84
N GLU A 54 -11.71 7.31 -13.85
CA GLU A 54 -11.23 5.97 -13.47
C GLU A 54 -11.54 5.67 -12.01
N ARG A 55 -11.27 6.62 -11.09
CA ARG A 55 -11.63 6.46 -9.67
C ARG A 55 -13.15 6.37 -9.44
N GLU A 56 -13.96 7.04 -10.27
CA GLU A 56 -15.42 6.90 -10.23
C GLU A 56 -15.89 5.52 -10.71
N GLU A 57 -15.25 4.98 -11.75
CA GLU A 57 -15.52 3.64 -12.24
C GLU A 57 -15.11 2.57 -11.23
N ASN A 58 -13.94 2.71 -10.61
CA ASN A 58 -13.46 1.86 -9.52
C ASN A 58 -14.50 1.79 -8.39
N ARG A 59 -15.00 2.95 -7.92
CA ARG A 59 -16.06 3.02 -6.91
C ARG A 59 -17.34 2.29 -7.33
N ARG A 60 -17.74 2.37 -8.60
CA ARG A 60 -18.93 1.65 -9.11
C ARG A 60 -18.74 0.14 -9.14
N LYS A 61 -17.50 -0.31 -9.34
CA LYS A 61 -17.12 -1.73 -9.40
C LYS A 61 -16.67 -2.31 -8.06
N ASP A 62 -16.68 -1.51 -7.00
CA ASP A 62 -16.12 -1.86 -5.70
C ASP A 62 -14.64 -2.32 -5.75
N ILE A 63 -13.87 -1.65 -6.60
CA ILE A 63 -12.43 -1.87 -6.76
C ILE A 63 -11.70 -0.71 -6.05
N PRO A 64 -10.69 -0.98 -5.20
CA PRO A 64 -9.86 0.08 -4.65
C PRO A 64 -9.05 0.80 -5.72
N ASP A 65 -8.80 2.09 -5.53
CA ASP A 65 -7.87 2.86 -6.36
C ASP A 65 -6.43 2.35 -6.22
N ILE A 66 -5.57 2.66 -7.19
CA ILE A 66 -4.14 2.31 -7.15
C ILE A 66 -3.47 2.96 -5.93
N GLY A 67 -2.63 2.18 -5.25
CA GLY A 67 -1.90 2.58 -4.07
C GLY A 67 -2.57 2.15 -2.78
N VAL A 68 -2.35 2.91 -1.71
CA VAL A 68 -2.82 2.61 -0.36
C VAL A 68 -4.04 3.46 -0.01
N GLY A 69 -5.15 2.79 0.30
CA GLY A 69 -6.40 3.36 0.77
C GLY A 69 -6.30 4.10 2.11
N GLN A 70 -7.44 4.55 2.62
CA GLN A 70 -7.50 5.32 3.87
C GLN A 70 -7.40 4.39 5.07
N ASP A 71 -6.98 4.94 6.22
CA ASP A 71 -7.01 4.26 7.53
C ASP A 71 -6.28 2.90 7.54
N CYS A 72 -5.23 2.75 6.72
CA CYS A 72 -4.46 1.51 6.64
C CYS A 72 -3.30 1.48 7.65
N LEU A 73 -2.98 0.29 8.15
CA LEU A 73 -1.77 0.04 8.93
C LEU A 73 -0.95 -1.04 8.24
N ILE A 74 0.18 -0.66 7.67
CA ILE A 74 0.99 -1.53 6.82
C ILE A 74 2.40 -1.63 7.38
N GLU A 75 2.82 -2.83 7.77
CA GLU A 75 4.11 -3.06 8.39
C GLU A 75 4.88 -4.23 7.76
N ARG A 76 6.14 -3.98 7.37
CA ARG A 76 7.08 -4.97 6.83
C ARG A 76 6.55 -5.65 5.55
N VAL A 77 6.33 -4.82 4.53
CA VAL A 77 5.65 -5.20 3.27
C VAL A 77 6.43 -4.73 2.05
N ILE A 78 6.45 -5.56 1.00
CA ILE A 78 6.79 -5.16 -0.36
C ILE A 78 5.49 -5.01 -1.15
N ILE A 79 5.20 -3.80 -1.63
CA ILE A 79 4.03 -3.49 -2.46
C ILE A 79 4.52 -3.26 -3.89
N ASP A 80 4.21 -4.21 -4.78
CA ASP A 80 4.61 -4.17 -6.17
C ASP A 80 3.73 -3.20 -6.99
N LYS A 81 4.16 -2.91 -8.22
CA LYS A 81 3.67 -1.82 -9.05
C LYS A 81 2.18 -1.98 -9.39
N GLY A 82 1.42 -0.91 -9.18
CA GLY A 82 0.00 -0.83 -9.52
C GLY A 82 -0.91 -1.67 -8.62
N ALA A 83 -0.43 -2.16 -7.47
CA ALA A 83 -1.27 -2.80 -6.47
C ALA A 83 -2.33 -1.81 -5.94
N ARG A 84 -3.47 -2.37 -5.52
CA ARG A 84 -4.66 -1.65 -5.05
C ARG A 84 -5.01 -2.13 -3.65
N ILE A 85 -4.65 -1.35 -2.63
CA ILE A 85 -4.91 -1.68 -1.23
C ILE A 85 -6.15 -0.92 -0.77
N GLY A 86 -7.21 -1.66 -0.43
CA GLY A 86 -8.46 -1.12 0.09
C GLY A 86 -8.31 -0.35 1.39
N SER A 87 -9.34 0.41 1.77
CA SER A 87 -9.34 1.17 3.02
C SER A 87 -9.42 0.23 4.23
N GLY A 88 -8.82 0.63 5.35
CA GLY A 88 -8.84 -0.12 6.59
C GLY A 88 -8.02 -1.42 6.58
N VAL A 89 -7.21 -1.66 5.55
CA VAL A 89 -6.35 -2.85 5.47
C VAL A 89 -5.27 -2.80 6.54
N ARG A 90 -5.05 -3.94 7.19
CA ARG A 90 -4.03 -4.14 8.21
C ARG A 90 -3.11 -5.26 7.77
N ILE A 91 -1.82 -4.95 7.62
CA ILE A 91 -0.77 -5.93 7.36
C ILE A 91 0.24 -5.82 8.49
N ARG A 92 0.37 -6.88 9.27
CA ARG A 92 1.33 -6.94 10.38
C ARG A 92 2.64 -7.59 9.95
N ARG A 93 3.63 -7.53 10.84
CA ARG A 93 4.85 -8.34 10.70
C ARG A 93 4.54 -9.82 10.92
N HIS A 94 5.25 -10.66 10.17
CA HIS A 94 5.19 -12.12 10.25
C HIS A 94 6.56 -12.73 10.62
N GLU A 95 7.34 -12.04 11.46
CA GLU A 95 8.64 -12.53 11.89
C GLU A 95 8.52 -13.92 12.52
N ASN A 96 9.34 -14.86 12.06
CA ASN A 96 9.38 -16.27 12.49
C ASN A 96 8.14 -17.11 12.11
N GLU A 97 7.24 -16.60 11.27
CA GLU A 97 6.19 -17.41 10.66
C GLU A 97 6.70 -18.14 9.40
N PRO A 98 6.17 -19.33 9.11
CA PRO A 98 6.52 -20.04 7.88
C PRO A 98 6.01 -19.30 6.65
N ASP A 99 6.72 -19.49 5.54
CA ASP A 99 6.26 -19.03 4.23
C ASP A 99 4.89 -19.62 3.89
N ARG A 100 4.02 -18.78 3.35
CA ARG A 100 2.68 -19.18 2.90
C ARG A 100 2.18 -18.32 1.75
N ASP A 101 1.23 -18.88 1.04
CA ASP A 101 0.54 -18.22 -0.06
C ASP A 101 -0.86 -17.85 0.39
N GLY A 102 -1.19 -16.57 0.25
CA GLY A 102 -2.54 -16.05 0.41
C GLY A 102 -3.22 -15.90 -0.95
N GLU A 103 -4.47 -15.44 -0.93
CA GLU A 103 -5.24 -15.21 -2.15
C GLU A 103 -4.66 -14.09 -3.02
N PHE A 104 -4.17 -13.02 -2.38
CA PHE A 104 -3.67 -11.80 -3.04
C PHE A 104 -2.30 -11.35 -2.50
N TYR A 105 -1.63 -12.21 -1.74
CA TYR A 105 -0.33 -11.92 -1.14
C TYR A 105 0.51 -13.19 -0.98
N TYR A 106 1.81 -13.01 -0.76
CA TYR A 106 2.73 -14.05 -0.33
C TYR A 106 3.43 -13.62 0.94
N ILE A 107 3.79 -14.57 1.81
CA ILE A 107 4.71 -14.32 2.93
C ILE A 107 5.99 -15.08 2.65
N ARG A 108 7.11 -14.37 2.64
CA ARG A 108 8.47 -14.92 2.49
C ARG A 108 9.39 -14.28 3.52
N ASP A 109 10.08 -15.07 4.33
CA ASP A 109 10.99 -14.59 5.38
C ASP A 109 10.33 -13.54 6.32
N GLY A 110 9.04 -13.77 6.60
CA GLY A 110 8.18 -12.89 7.40
C GLY A 110 7.83 -11.54 6.75
N ILE A 111 8.14 -11.33 5.47
CA ILE A 111 7.81 -10.15 4.68
C ILE A 111 6.55 -10.45 3.86
N THR A 112 5.53 -9.61 4.00
CA THR A 112 4.35 -9.70 3.14
C THR A 112 4.68 -9.09 1.78
N ILE A 113 4.38 -9.80 0.70
CA ILE A 113 4.56 -9.36 -0.67
C ILE A 113 3.18 -9.23 -1.31
N ILE A 114 2.82 -8.01 -1.71
CA ILE A 114 1.62 -7.74 -2.51
C ILE A 114 2.03 -7.71 -3.99
N PRO A 115 1.59 -8.67 -4.82
CA PRO A 115 2.04 -8.79 -6.20
C PRO A 115 1.57 -7.64 -7.11
N ARG A 116 2.23 -7.51 -8.27
CA ARG A 116 1.90 -6.51 -9.28
C ARG A 116 0.41 -6.53 -9.61
N ARG A 117 -0.25 -5.38 -9.53
CA ARG A 117 -1.69 -5.20 -9.81
C ARG A 117 -2.65 -6.04 -8.95
N ALA A 118 -2.17 -6.64 -7.85
CA ALA A 118 -3.05 -7.33 -6.92
C ALA A 118 -4.06 -6.36 -6.29
N ILE A 119 -5.24 -6.88 -5.98
CA ILE A 119 -6.30 -6.16 -5.27
C ILE A 119 -6.40 -6.76 -3.87
N VAL A 120 -6.15 -5.94 -2.87
CA VAL A 120 -6.38 -6.28 -1.46
C VAL A 120 -7.70 -5.63 -1.03
N PRO A 121 -8.77 -6.41 -0.75
CA PRO A 121 -10.06 -5.87 -0.36
C PRO A 121 -9.99 -4.99 0.89
N SER A 122 -10.88 -4.00 0.98
CA SER A 122 -11.00 -3.15 2.17
C SER A 122 -11.24 -3.99 3.43
N GLY A 123 -10.60 -3.60 4.53
CA GLY A 123 -10.70 -4.29 5.82
C GLY A 123 -9.97 -5.63 5.91
N SER A 124 -9.18 -6.03 4.91
CA SER A 124 -8.37 -7.26 4.99
C SER A 124 -7.38 -7.20 6.14
N GLU A 125 -7.23 -8.31 6.86
CA GLU A 125 -6.18 -8.54 7.85
C GLU A 125 -5.23 -9.61 7.31
N ILE A 126 -3.95 -9.25 7.19
CA ILE A 126 -2.88 -10.11 6.70
C ILE A 126 -1.90 -10.33 7.83
#